data_AF-A0A0D0BXY7-F1
#
_entry.id   AF-A0A0D0BXY7-F1
#
_cell.length_a   1.000
_cell.length_b   1.000
_cell.length_c   1.000
_cell.angle_alpha   90.00
_cell.angle_beta   90.00
_cell.angle_gamma   90.00
#
_symmetry.space_group_name_H-M   'P 1'
#
loop_
_entity.id
_entity.type
_entity.pdbx_description
1 polymer ?
#
loop_
_entity_poly.entity_id
_entity_poly.type
_entity_poly.pdbx_seq_one_letter_code
_entity_poly.pdbx_strand_id
1 'polypeptide(L)'
;EKLNQQEKSIVQKLMELAGGQAIACSKKRKCMVPKFSPTKTSADQVGRHRRQEEPQTKANATLAQRIEILNWYHTNGKNQSWTANHFNKIYPFLHLKQPKISDWLKHEASWRAEYEGTSAGVAHSVKRVRQTQHPKVTEMLDLWVSKAMADKLLLTGEVIRQKWKAFADRAGVPTDKCISLSEGWLSRYKVRNGLKQTKCHGEAASASPQTVYKERLCMQGLIKNGGYKLRDVFNADESRLFYA
;
A
#
# COMPACT_ATOMS: atom_id res chain seq x y z
N GLU A 1 11.24 -27.03 4.12
CA GLU A 1 12.68 -26.76 3.89
C GLU A 1 13.29 -26.11 5.12
N LYS A 2 14.47 -26.56 5.54
CA LYS A 2 15.14 -26.08 6.76
C LYS A 2 15.77 -24.72 6.46
N LEU A 3 15.38 -23.68 7.21
CA LEU A 3 15.95 -22.31 7.13
C LEU A 3 17.48 -22.34 7.19
N ASN A 4 18.12 -21.56 6.32
CA ASN A 4 19.56 -21.38 6.25
C ASN A 4 20.06 -20.69 7.55
N GLN A 5 21.30 -20.99 7.97
CA GLN A 5 21.94 -20.47 9.19
C GLN A 5 21.87 -18.93 9.27
N GLN A 6 21.94 -18.26 8.13
CA GLN A 6 21.86 -16.81 8.00
C GLN A 6 20.44 -16.28 8.25
N GLU A 7 19.41 -17.01 7.79
CA GLU A 7 18.01 -16.68 8.01
C GLU A 7 17.63 -16.88 9.48
N LYS A 8 18.17 -17.93 10.13
CA LYS A 8 18.02 -18.16 11.57
C LYS A 8 18.66 -17.04 12.40
N SER A 9 19.86 -16.58 12.00
CA SER A 9 20.56 -15.46 12.64
C SER A 9 19.76 -14.15 12.55
N ILE A 10 19.17 -13.87 11.38
CA ILE A 10 18.32 -12.69 11.17
C ILE A 10 17.06 -12.78 12.04
N VAL A 11 16.42 -13.95 12.10
CA VAL A 11 15.22 -14.17 12.94
C VAL A 11 15.54 -14.01 14.43
N GLN A 12 16.68 -14.50 14.89
CA GLN A 12 17.14 -14.38 16.28
C GLN A 12 17.45 -12.92 16.65
N LYS A 13 18.16 -12.19 15.78
CA LYS A 13 18.47 -10.76 15.97
C LYS A 13 17.20 -9.90 15.98
N LEU A 14 16.19 -10.28 15.21
CA LEU A 14 14.86 -9.64 15.21
C LEU A 14 14.02 -9.98 16.45
N MET A 15 14.35 -11.07 17.16
CA MET A 15 13.64 -11.51 18.36
C MET A 15 14.19 -10.81 19.62
N GLU A 16 15.51 -10.62 19.72
CA GLU A 16 16.16 -9.89 20.82
C GLU A 16 15.80 -8.39 20.83
N LEU A 17 15.69 -7.76 19.65
CA LEU A 17 15.31 -6.35 19.51
C LEU A 17 13.83 -6.05 19.82
N ALA A 18 13.00 -7.07 20.01
CA ALA A 18 11.58 -6.93 20.36
C ALA A 18 11.33 -6.98 21.88
N GLY A 19 12.35 -7.24 22.70
CA GLY A 19 12.24 -7.48 24.15
C GLY A 19 12.10 -6.26 25.05
N GLY A 20 12.06 -5.04 24.53
CA GLY A 20 11.96 -3.85 25.39
C GLY A 20 11.34 -2.64 24.72
N GLN A 21 10.03 -2.45 24.89
CA GLN A 21 9.39 -1.18 25.30
C GLN A 21 7.87 -1.26 25.17
N ALA A 22 7.20 -0.73 26.20
CA ALA A 22 5.75 -0.61 26.31
C ALA A 22 5.16 0.22 25.15
N ILE A 23 4.04 -0.27 24.59
CA ILE A 23 3.36 0.32 23.44
C ILE A 23 2.37 1.39 23.94
N ALA A 24 2.71 2.66 23.73
CA ALA A 24 1.73 3.74 23.77
C ALA A 24 0.89 3.74 22.48
N CYS A 25 -0.43 3.71 22.64
CA CYS A 25 -1.43 3.73 21.57
C CYS A 25 -1.42 5.08 20.84
N SER A 26 -1.25 5.10 19.51
CA SER A 26 -1.55 6.29 18.70
C SER A 26 -1.85 6.04 17.22
N LYS A 27 -3.07 6.49 16.87
CA LYS A 27 -3.63 7.01 15.60
C LYS A 27 -3.70 6.12 14.35
N LYS A 28 -4.95 5.74 14.07
CA LYS A 28 -5.54 5.17 12.83
C LYS A 28 -4.91 5.72 11.55
N ARG A 29 -4.29 4.85 10.75
CA ARG A 29 -3.85 5.17 9.38
C ARG A 29 -4.92 4.75 8.36
N LYS A 30 -5.31 5.68 7.49
CA LYS A 30 -6.29 5.48 6.40
C LYS A 30 -5.62 4.86 5.17
N CYS A 31 -6.31 3.90 4.54
CA CYS A 31 -5.86 3.22 3.33
C CYS A 31 -6.08 4.08 2.08
N MET A 32 -5.07 4.22 1.23
CA MET A 32 -5.11 4.94 -0.04
C MET A 32 -4.80 3.98 -1.19
N VAL A 33 -5.66 3.87 -2.20
CA VAL A 33 -5.30 3.26 -3.50
C VAL A 33 -6.12 3.92 -4.63
N PRO A 34 -5.49 4.58 -5.62
CA PRO A 34 -6.07 4.85 -6.92
C PRO A 34 -6.05 3.58 -7.79
N LYS A 35 -7.14 3.28 -8.49
CA LYS A 35 -7.20 2.18 -9.47
C LYS A 35 -6.34 2.52 -10.68
N PHE A 36 -5.41 1.63 -11.05
CA PHE A 36 -4.77 1.61 -12.36
C PHE A 36 -5.13 0.31 -13.07
N SER A 37 -5.65 0.42 -14.29
CA SER A 37 -5.84 -0.66 -15.25
C SER A 37 -4.74 -0.55 -16.33
N PRO A 38 -4.27 -1.67 -16.90
CA PRO A 38 -3.18 -1.65 -17.88
C PRO A 38 -3.74 -1.41 -19.29
N THR A 39 -3.18 -0.45 -20.03
CA THR A 39 -3.43 -0.31 -21.46
C THR A 39 -2.10 -0.16 -22.21
N LYS A 40 -2.04 -0.85 -23.35
CA LYS A 40 -0.89 -1.02 -24.24
C LYS A 40 -0.51 0.29 -24.95
N THR A 41 0.76 0.38 -25.31
CA THR A 41 1.43 1.43 -26.09
C THR A 41 0.73 1.76 -27.41
N SER A 42 0.48 3.06 -27.65
CA SER A 42 0.66 3.73 -28.95
C SER A 42 0.73 5.25 -28.72
N ALA A 43 1.58 5.91 -29.50
CA ALA A 43 1.87 7.33 -29.48
C ALA A 43 0.66 8.21 -29.86
N ASP A 44 0.48 9.33 -29.13
CA ASP A 44 0.44 10.70 -29.67
C ASP A 44 -0.01 11.70 -28.58
N GLN A 45 0.75 12.78 -28.42
CA GLN A 45 0.50 13.83 -27.44
C GLN A 45 -0.43 14.90 -28.01
N VAL A 46 -1.65 15.01 -27.50
CA VAL A 46 -2.42 16.27 -27.49
C VAL A 46 -3.25 16.34 -26.21
N GLY A 47 -3.13 17.46 -25.48
CA GLY A 47 -3.77 17.70 -24.19
C GLY A 47 -5.30 17.58 -24.23
N ARG A 48 -5.87 16.93 -23.22
CA ARG A 48 -7.33 16.89 -23.02
C ARG A 48 -7.67 16.94 -21.55
N HIS A 49 -8.46 17.96 -21.18
CA HIS A 49 -9.09 18.11 -19.87
C HIS A 49 -9.74 16.79 -19.41
N ARG A 50 -9.52 16.47 -18.13
CA ARG A 50 -10.08 15.31 -17.43
C ARG A 50 -11.62 15.41 -17.38
N ARG A 51 -12.30 14.89 -18.40
CA ARG A 51 -13.73 14.56 -18.30
C ARG A 51 -13.86 13.40 -17.32
N GLN A 52 -14.70 13.57 -16.31
CA GLN A 52 -15.10 12.45 -15.46
C GLN A 52 -15.88 11.47 -16.33
N GLU A 53 -15.35 10.27 -16.56
CA GLU A 53 -16.11 9.20 -17.20
C GLU A 53 -17.23 8.77 -16.24
N GLU A 54 -18.46 9.11 -16.59
CA GLU A 54 -19.66 8.75 -15.84
C GLU A 54 -19.84 7.22 -15.81
N PRO A 55 -19.93 6.58 -14.63
CA PRO A 55 -20.09 5.14 -14.54
C PRO A 55 -21.45 4.70 -15.09
N GLN A 56 -21.45 3.88 -16.14
CA GLN A 56 -22.65 3.28 -16.75
C GLN A 56 -23.33 2.22 -15.85
N THR A 57 -22.89 2.06 -14.60
CA THR A 57 -23.38 1.05 -13.64
C THR A 57 -23.58 1.65 -12.26
N LYS A 58 -24.51 1.08 -11.48
CA LYS A 58 -24.85 1.51 -10.11
C LYS A 58 -23.57 1.70 -9.27
N ALA A 59 -23.33 2.91 -8.77
CA ALA A 59 -22.13 3.22 -7.99
C ALA A 59 -22.45 3.66 -6.56
N ASN A 60 -21.52 3.40 -5.64
CA ASN A 60 -21.60 3.88 -4.26
C ASN A 60 -21.20 5.36 -4.18
N ALA A 61 -21.91 6.12 -3.34
CA ALA A 61 -21.59 7.52 -3.05
C ALA A 61 -20.28 7.66 -2.27
N THR A 62 -19.47 8.63 -2.66
CA THR A 62 -18.27 9.05 -1.92
C THR A 62 -18.65 9.77 -0.63
N LEU A 63 -17.71 9.88 0.32
CA LEU A 63 -17.93 10.60 1.58
C LEU A 63 -18.30 12.08 1.33
N ALA A 64 -17.65 12.72 0.37
CA ALA A 64 -17.98 14.09 -0.04
C ALA A 64 -19.43 14.22 -0.55
N GLN A 65 -19.84 13.34 -1.47
CA GLN A 65 -21.20 13.32 -1.99
C GLN A 65 -22.24 13.11 -0.87
N ARG A 66 -21.94 12.24 0.10
CA ARG A 66 -22.84 12.03 1.25
C ARG A 66 -23.02 13.28 2.08
N ILE A 67 -21.95 14.02 2.35
CA ILE A 67 -22.02 15.23 3.17
C ILE A 67 -22.70 16.38 2.43
N GLU A 68 -22.47 16.51 1.13
CA GLU A 68 -23.19 17.46 0.29
C GLU A 68 -24.71 17.21 0.33
N ILE A 69 -25.12 15.95 0.14
CA ILE A 69 -26.52 15.53 0.19
C ILE A 69 -27.13 15.79 1.58
N LEU A 70 -26.38 15.51 2.65
CA LEU A 70 -26.83 15.74 4.03
C LEU A 70 -26.93 17.24 4.37
N ASN A 71 -25.98 18.07 3.92
CA ASN A 71 -26.05 19.51 4.10
C ASN A 71 -27.29 20.09 3.43
N TRP A 72 -27.56 19.67 2.19
CA TRP A 72 -28.75 20.09 1.45
C TRP A 72 -30.06 19.63 2.11
N TYR A 73 -30.08 18.42 2.69
CA TYR A 73 -31.23 17.93 3.46
C TYR A 73 -31.58 18.84 4.65
N HIS A 74 -30.57 19.34 5.37
CA HIS A 74 -30.77 20.23 6.50
C HIS A 74 -31.17 21.65 6.10
N THR A 75 -30.69 22.15 4.95
CA THR A 75 -31.05 23.50 4.46
C THR A 75 -32.43 23.56 3.80
N ASN A 76 -32.93 22.46 3.25
CA ASN A 76 -34.21 22.43 2.51
C ASN A 76 -35.36 21.72 3.24
N GLY A 77 -35.41 21.86 4.57
CA GLY A 77 -36.60 21.47 5.33
C GLY A 77 -36.78 19.96 5.55
N LYS A 78 -35.70 19.16 5.46
CA LYS A 78 -35.66 17.76 5.94
C LYS A 78 -36.58 16.77 5.20
N ASN A 79 -36.85 17.01 3.91
CA ASN A 79 -37.65 16.11 3.07
C ASN A 79 -36.78 15.05 2.36
N GLN A 80 -36.81 13.81 2.87
CA GLN A 80 -35.92 12.74 2.41
C GLN A 80 -36.22 12.30 0.96
N SER A 81 -37.51 12.12 0.61
CA SER A 81 -37.91 11.72 -0.74
C SER A 81 -37.57 12.78 -1.78
N TRP A 82 -37.76 14.05 -1.43
CA TRP A 82 -37.44 15.17 -2.30
C TRP A 82 -35.93 15.30 -2.51
N THR A 83 -35.14 15.11 -1.45
CA THR A 83 -33.68 15.06 -1.52
C THR A 83 -33.19 13.94 -2.44
N ALA A 84 -33.74 12.73 -2.31
CA ALA A 84 -33.38 11.62 -3.19
C ALA A 84 -33.66 11.93 -4.66
N ASN A 85 -34.83 12.52 -4.96
CA ASN A 85 -35.21 12.87 -6.34
C ASN A 85 -34.36 14.00 -6.91
N HIS A 86 -34.04 15.02 -6.12
CA HIS A 86 -33.16 16.12 -6.53
C HIS A 86 -31.77 15.60 -6.91
N PHE A 87 -31.14 14.81 -6.03
CA PHE A 87 -29.79 14.30 -6.26
C PHE A 87 -29.73 13.13 -7.25
N ASN A 88 -30.83 12.43 -7.53
CA ASN A 88 -30.88 11.50 -8.67
C ASN A 88 -30.82 12.21 -10.02
N LYS A 89 -31.26 13.48 -10.11
CA LYS A 89 -31.11 14.29 -11.33
C LYS A 89 -29.67 14.74 -11.52
N ILE A 90 -28.97 15.06 -10.43
CA ILE A 90 -27.56 15.51 -10.44
C ILE A 90 -26.61 14.32 -10.58
N TYR A 91 -26.91 13.20 -9.91
CA TYR A 91 -26.12 11.98 -9.87
C TYR A 91 -26.97 10.76 -10.26
N PRO A 92 -27.25 10.57 -11.56
CA PRO A 92 -28.12 9.47 -12.02
C PRO A 92 -27.58 8.08 -11.64
N PHE A 93 -26.26 7.92 -11.50
CA PHE A 93 -25.59 6.67 -11.14
C PHE A 93 -25.76 6.24 -9.66
N LEU A 94 -26.20 7.14 -8.77
CA LEU A 94 -26.32 6.84 -7.34
C LEU A 94 -27.61 6.11 -6.96
N HIS A 95 -28.65 6.23 -7.79
CA HIS A 95 -30.00 5.69 -7.60
C HIS A 95 -30.44 5.75 -6.13
N LEU A 96 -30.45 6.96 -5.57
CA LEU A 96 -30.85 7.24 -4.20
C LEU A 96 -32.34 6.94 -4.02
N LYS A 97 -32.66 6.29 -2.90
CA LYS A 97 -34.03 6.07 -2.44
C LYS A 97 -34.18 6.69 -1.06
N GLN A 98 -35.40 7.04 -0.67
CA GLN A 98 -35.69 7.61 0.65
C GLN A 98 -35.08 6.80 1.82
N PRO A 99 -35.16 5.45 1.87
CA PRO A 99 -34.56 4.67 2.96
C PRO A 99 -33.03 4.81 3.05
N LYS A 100 -32.36 5.00 1.90
CA LYS A 100 -30.90 5.18 1.86
C LYS A 100 -30.49 6.48 2.55
N ILE A 101 -31.27 7.55 2.39
CA ILE A 101 -31.03 8.83 3.07
C ILE A 101 -31.35 8.70 4.57
N SER A 102 -32.40 7.97 4.94
CA SER A 102 -32.70 7.65 6.34
C SER A 102 -31.55 6.89 7.02
N ASP A 103 -30.99 5.87 6.36
CA ASP A 103 -29.83 5.13 6.88
C ASP A 103 -28.57 6.00 6.97
N TRP A 104 -28.43 6.98 6.07
CA TRP A 104 -27.33 7.94 6.09
C TRP A 104 -27.40 8.87 7.30
N LEU A 105 -28.60 9.32 7.67
CA LEU A 105 -28.83 10.17 8.84
C LEU A 105 -28.43 9.49 10.15
N LYS A 106 -28.63 8.17 10.28
CA LYS A 106 -28.24 7.39 11.46
C LYS A 106 -26.73 7.42 11.75
N HIS A 107 -25.92 7.63 10.72
CA HIS A 107 -24.45 7.63 10.81
C HIS A 107 -23.84 9.00 10.48
N GLU A 108 -24.66 10.05 10.43
CA GLU A 108 -24.25 11.39 10.01
C GLU A 108 -23.10 11.94 10.86
N ALA A 109 -23.21 11.85 12.20
CA ALA A 109 -22.20 12.35 13.12
C ALA A 109 -20.82 11.70 12.88
N SER A 110 -20.81 10.37 12.67
CA SER A 110 -19.58 9.63 12.38
C SER A 110 -18.96 10.06 11.05
N TRP A 111 -19.76 10.32 10.01
CA TRP A 111 -19.24 10.75 8.71
C TRP A 111 -18.74 12.19 8.72
N ARG A 112 -19.38 13.10 9.47
CA ARG A 112 -18.89 14.48 9.66
C ARG A 112 -17.54 14.48 10.38
N ALA A 113 -17.41 13.73 11.48
CA ALA A 113 -16.15 13.58 12.18
C ALA A 113 -15.05 12.95 11.29
N GLU A 114 -15.40 11.97 10.46
CA GLU A 114 -14.47 11.38 9.50
C GLU A 114 -14.01 12.35 8.41
N TYR A 115 -14.88 13.26 7.97
CA TYR A 115 -14.59 14.25 6.94
C TYR A 115 -13.67 15.36 7.44
N GLU A 116 -13.99 15.96 8.60
CA GLU A 116 -13.15 16.96 9.27
C GLU A 116 -11.78 16.40 9.66
N GLY A 117 -11.74 15.15 10.12
CA GLY A 117 -10.52 14.45 10.49
C GLY A 117 -9.66 13.98 9.30
N THR A 118 -9.93 14.37 8.06
CA THR A 118 -9.04 14.04 6.93
C THR A 118 -8.71 15.22 6.04
N SER A 119 -7.45 15.30 5.58
CA SER A 119 -7.06 16.32 4.61
C SER A 119 -7.83 16.19 3.29
N ALA A 120 -8.26 17.34 2.77
CA ALA A 120 -9.05 17.50 1.56
C ALA A 120 -8.28 16.93 0.36
N GLY A 121 -8.79 15.86 -0.23
CA GLY A 121 -8.16 15.20 -1.38
C GLY A 121 -8.61 13.75 -1.52
N VAL A 122 -7.80 12.81 -1.03
CA VAL A 122 -8.02 11.38 -1.31
C VAL A 122 -9.07 10.74 -0.40
N ALA A 123 -9.17 11.17 0.85
CA ALA A 123 -10.07 10.57 1.81
C ALA A 123 -11.55 10.89 1.57
N HIS A 124 -11.82 12.06 0.99
CA HIS A 124 -13.16 12.52 0.65
C HIS A 124 -13.78 11.70 -0.51
N SER A 125 -12.93 11.04 -1.31
CA SER A 125 -13.31 10.14 -2.41
C SER A 125 -13.59 8.70 -1.95
N VAL A 126 -13.30 8.37 -0.68
CA VAL A 126 -13.49 7.00 -0.16
C VAL A 126 -14.98 6.67 -0.08
N LYS A 127 -15.36 5.53 -0.69
CA LYS A 127 -16.76 5.06 -0.74
C LYS A 127 -17.12 4.13 0.42
N ARG A 128 -16.13 3.44 1.01
CA ARG A 128 -16.31 2.52 2.14
C ARG A 128 -15.00 2.32 2.90
N VAL A 129 -15.03 2.47 4.22
CA VAL A 129 -13.97 1.98 5.10
C VAL A 129 -14.13 0.47 5.23
N ARG A 130 -13.17 -0.31 4.71
CA ARG A 130 -13.14 -1.77 4.91
C ARG A 130 -12.38 -2.07 6.19
N GLN A 131 -13.10 -2.56 7.20
CA GLN A 131 -12.46 -3.18 8.36
C GLN A 131 -11.83 -4.51 7.94
N THR A 132 -10.61 -4.77 8.40
CA THR A 132 -10.00 -6.09 8.27
C THR A 132 -10.56 -7.02 9.34
N GLN A 133 -10.67 -8.32 9.06
CA GLN A 133 -11.26 -9.26 10.03
C GLN A 133 -10.50 -9.31 11.35
N HIS A 134 -9.19 -9.05 11.32
CA HIS A 134 -8.34 -8.96 12.51
C HIS A 134 -7.59 -7.62 12.54
N PRO A 135 -8.21 -6.53 13.03
CA PRO A 135 -7.60 -5.21 12.99
C PRO A 135 -6.33 -5.16 13.83
N LYS A 136 -6.33 -5.77 15.03
CA LYS A 136 -5.17 -5.82 15.93
C LYS A 136 -3.95 -6.49 15.31
N VAL A 137 -4.12 -7.68 14.73
CA VAL A 137 -3.03 -8.41 14.05
C VAL A 137 -2.52 -7.64 12.83
N THR A 138 -3.46 -7.01 12.10
CA THR A 138 -3.12 -6.20 10.92
C THR A 138 -2.30 -4.98 11.28
N GLU A 139 -2.63 -4.27 12.37
CA GLU A 139 -1.86 -3.13 12.87
C GLU A 139 -0.44 -3.52 13.27
N MET A 140 -0.28 -4.65 13.97
CA MET A 140 1.04 -5.19 14.33
C MET A 140 1.88 -5.48 13.08
N LEU A 141 1.27 -6.06 12.06
CA LEU A 141 1.94 -6.36 10.79
C LEU A 141 2.31 -5.07 10.02
N ASP A 142 1.41 -4.10 9.97
CA ASP A 142 1.64 -2.82 9.28
C ASP A 142 2.80 -2.04 9.93
N LEU A 143 2.89 -2.03 11.27
CA LEU A 143 4.02 -1.45 12.01
C LEU A 143 5.34 -2.17 11.71
N TRP A 144 5.32 -3.50 11.72
CA TRP A 144 6.51 -4.29 11.42
C TRP A 144 7.00 -4.07 9.98
N VAL A 145 6.08 -4.05 9.01
CA VAL A 145 6.41 -3.75 7.60
C VAL A 145 6.96 -2.33 7.46
N SER A 146 6.38 -1.36 8.15
CA SER A 146 6.88 0.03 8.13
C SER A 146 8.32 0.12 8.63
N LYS A 147 8.65 -0.61 9.70
CA LYS A 147 10.02 -0.69 10.22
C LYS A 147 10.97 -1.38 9.23
N ALA A 148 10.57 -2.53 8.68
CA ALA A 148 11.38 -3.26 7.71
C ALA A 148 11.65 -2.46 6.42
N MET A 149 10.69 -1.65 5.96
CA MET A 149 10.86 -0.74 4.83
C MET A 149 11.85 0.39 5.16
N ALA A 150 11.83 0.93 6.38
CA ALA A 150 12.80 1.93 6.83
C ALA A 150 14.22 1.36 6.87
N ASP A 151 14.35 0.09 7.30
CA ASP A 151 15.60 -0.65 7.33
C ASP A 151 16.04 -1.18 5.94
N LYS A 152 15.29 -0.85 4.87
CA LYS A 152 15.52 -1.28 3.48
C LYS A 152 15.62 -2.81 3.31
N LEU A 153 14.90 -3.56 4.14
CA LEU A 153 14.87 -5.02 4.08
C LEU A 153 13.99 -5.50 2.93
N LEU A 154 14.46 -6.53 2.23
CA LEU A 154 13.68 -7.21 1.21
C LEU A 154 12.66 -8.13 1.88
N LEU A 155 11.37 -7.81 1.71
CA LEU A 155 10.27 -8.59 2.26
C LEU A 155 9.67 -9.51 1.20
N THR A 156 9.89 -10.81 1.33
CA THR A 156 9.21 -11.82 0.52
C THR A 156 7.78 -12.02 1.00
N GLY A 157 6.88 -12.36 0.08
CA GLY A 157 5.48 -12.67 0.39
C GLY A 157 5.30 -13.71 1.49
N GLU A 158 6.14 -14.73 1.50
CA GLU A 158 6.11 -15.80 2.50
C GLU A 158 6.52 -15.31 3.89
N VAL A 159 7.51 -14.43 3.98
CA VAL A 159 7.92 -13.80 5.25
C VAL A 159 6.76 -13.01 5.85
N ILE A 160 6.00 -12.29 5.01
CA ILE A 160 4.81 -11.55 5.44
C ILE A 160 3.73 -12.52 5.98
N ARG A 161 3.51 -13.65 5.31
CA ARG A 161 2.56 -14.68 5.76
C ARG A 161 2.97 -15.30 7.10
N GLN A 162 4.23 -15.70 7.23
CA GLN A 162 4.77 -16.28 8.46
C GLN A 162 4.68 -15.28 9.62
N LYS A 163 5.01 -14.01 9.37
CA LYS A 163 4.92 -12.98 10.39
C LYS A 163 3.49 -12.70 10.82
N TRP A 164 2.54 -12.74 9.87
CA TRP A 164 1.12 -12.63 10.19
C TRP A 164 0.67 -13.76 11.13
N LYS A 165 1.06 -15.02 10.85
CA LYS A 165 0.74 -16.17 11.72
C LYS A 165 1.29 -15.96 13.13
N ALA A 166 2.56 -15.58 13.25
CA ALA A 166 3.18 -15.32 14.54
C ALA A 166 2.48 -14.18 15.33
N PHE A 167 1.93 -13.18 14.65
CA PHE A 167 1.12 -12.15 15.30
C PHE A 167 -0.29 -12.61 15.66
N ALA A 168 -0.89 -13.49 14.86
CA ALA A 168 -2.17 -14.12 15.17
C ALA A 168 -2.06 -14.99 16.44
N ASP A 169 -0.98 -15.78 16.55
CA ASP A 169 -0.69 -16.61 17.72
C ASP A 169 -0.53 -15.74 18.98
N ARG A 170 0.25 -14.65 18.89
CA ARG A 170 0.43 -13.68 19.99
C ARG A 170 -0.87 -12.96 20.37
N ALA A 171 -1.77 -12.77 19.42
CA ALA A 171 -3.06 -12.13 19.67
C ALA A 171 -4.12 -13.11 20.18
N GLY A 172 -3.80 -14.42 20.28
CA GLY A 172 -4.72 -15.46 20.72
C GLY A 172 -5.85 -15.75 19.73
N VAL A 173 -5.61 -15.55 18.42
CA VAL A 173 -6.62 -15.83 17.38
C VAL A 173 -6.63 -17.35 17.11
N PRO A 174 -7.75 -18.05 17.33
CA PRO A 174 -7.84 -19.48 17.02
C PRO A 174 -7.61 -19.75 15.54
N THR A 175 -6.95 -20.86 15.20
CA THR A 175 -6.65 -21.28 13.82
C THR A 175 -7.89 -21.30 12.92
N ASP A 176 -9.05 -21.65 13.48
CA ASP A 176 -10.34 -21.73 12.75
C ASP A 176 -10.91 -20.35 12.39
N LYS A 177 -10.47 -19.29 13.08
CA LYS A 177 -10.84 -17.89 12.80
C LYS A 177 -9.76 -17.15 12.03
N CYS A 178 -8.65 -17.80 11.69
CA CYS A 178 -7.60 -17.18 10.90
C CYS A 178 -8.06 -16.90 9.47
N ILE A 179 -7.60 -15.79 8.92
CA ILE A 179 -7.86 -15.45 7.53
C ILE A 179 -7.11 -16.47 6.66
N SER A 180 -7.73 -16.92 5.57
CA SER A 180 -7.02 -17.66 4.55
C SER A 180 -5.94 -16.75 3.95
N LEU A 181 -4.67 -17.04 4.26
CA LEU A 181 -3.47 -16.32 3.78
C LEU A 181 -3.21 -16.55 2.28
N SER A 182 -4.29 -16.59 1.49
CA SER A 182 -4.31 -16.76 0.04
C SER A 182 -3.45 -15.72 -0.68
N GLU A 183 -3.11 -16.01 -1.92
CA GLU A 183 -2.40 -15.06 -2.79
C GLU A 183 -3.21 -13.77 -2.98
N GLY A 184 -4.54 -13.86 -3.03
CA GLY A 184 -5.42 -12.70 -3.11
C GLY A 184 -5.35 -11.79 -1.88
N TRP A 185 -5.25 -12.36 -0.67
CA TRP A 185 -5.03 -11.57 0.55
C TRP A 185 -3.69 -10.84 0.51
N LEU A 186 -2.62 -11.58 0.17
CA LEU A 186 -1.26 -11.04 0.12
C LEU A 186 -1.13 -9.93 -0.94
N SER A 187 -1.69 -10.12 -2.13
CA SER A 187 -1.72 -9.12 -3.19
C SER A 187 -2.41 -7.83 -2.74
N ARG A 188 -3.60 -7.95 -2.13
CA ARG A 188 -4.33 -6.80 -1.57
C ARG A 188 -3.55 -6.10 -0.45
N TYR A 189 -2.88 -6.87 0.41
CA TYR A 189 -2.05 -6.35 1.49
C TYR A 189 -0.85 -5.56 0.95
N LYS A 190 -0.13 -6.11 -0.03
CA LYS A 190 0.99 -5.44 -0.70
C LYS A 190 0.56 -4.10 -1.31
N VAL A 191 -0.53 -4.11 -2.07
CA VAL A 191 -1.09 -2.88 -2.69
C VAL A 191 -1.46 -1.84 -1.63
N ARG A 192 -2.11 -2.26 -0.55
CA ARG A 192 -2.53 -1.36 0.53
C ARG A 192 -1.35 -0.70 1.24
N ASN A 193 -0.25 -1.43 1.40
CA ASN A 193 0.94 -0.94 2.10
C ASN A 193 1.98 -0.35 1.14
N GLY A 194 1.65 -0.20 -0.15
CA GLY A 194 2.56 0.37 -1.15
C GLY A 194 3.81 -0.47 -1.42
N LEU A 195 3.77 -1.78 -1.10
CA LEU A 195 4.89 -2.69 -1.33
C LEU A 195 5.04 -2.95 -2.83
N LYS A 196 6.18 -2.53 -3.38
CA LYS A 196 6.54 -2.77 -4.78
C LYS A 196 7.48 -3.96 -4.86
N GLN A 197 7.26 -4.81 -5.86
CA GLN A 197 8.18 -5.88 -6.16
C GLN A 197 9.41 -5.29 -6.85
N THR A 198 10.58 -5.47 -6.24
CA THR A 198 11.87 -5.16 -6.85
C THR A 198 12.51 -6.46 -7.32
N LYS A 199 12.86 -6.55 -8.61
CA LYS A 199 13.75 -7.62 -9.08
C LYS A 199 15.16 -7.26 -8.65
N CYS A 200 15.73 -8.04 -7.75
CA CYS A 200 17.16 -7.94 -7.42
C CYS A 200 17.93 -8.59 -8.57
N HIS A 201 18.48 -7.77 -9.46
CA HIS A 201 19.43 -8.23 -10.46
C HIS A 201 20.84 -8.09 -9.89
N GLY A 202 21.62 -9.17 -9.91
CA GLY A 202 23.07 -9.11 -9.75
C GLY A 202 23.65 -10.05 -8.69
N GLU A 203 24.73 -10.73 -9.07
CA GLU A 203 25.67 -11.39 -8.16
C GLU A 203 26.40 -10.39 -7.24
N ALA A 204 26.21 -9.09 -7.43
CA ALA A 204 26.84 -8.03 -6.63
C ALA A 204 26.62 -8.16 -5.10
N ALA A 205 25.56 -8.85 -4.66
CA ALA A 205 25.29 -9.11 -3.25
C ALA A 205 26.01 -10.35 -2.68
N SER A 206 26.60 -11.21 -3.51
CA SER A 206 27.37 -12.40 -3.06
C SER A 206 28.82 -12.05 -2.73
N ALA A 207 29.35 -10.98 -3.30
CA ALA A 207 30.71 -10.53 -3.05
C ALA A 207 30.85 -9.93 -1.63
N SER A 208 31.83 -10.42 -0.87
CA SER A 208 32.09 -9.88 0.47
C SER A 208 32.58 -8.42 0.38
N PRO A 209 32.15 -7.51 1.28
CA PRO A 209 32.62 -6.12 1.27
C PRO A 209 34.14 -5.99 1.37
N GLN A 210 34.78 -6.94 2.07
CA GLN A 210 36.23 -7.01 2.23
C GLN A 210 36.93 -7.38 0.92
N THR A 211 36.40 -8.36 0.18
CA THR A 211 36.90 -8.75 -1.14
C THR A 211 36.75 -7.58 -2.12
N VAL A 212 35.58 -6.95 -2.17
CA VAL A 212 35.32 -5.79 -3.04
C VAL A 212 36.29 -4.64 -2.76
N TYR A 213 36.57 -4.36 -1.48
CA TYR A 213 37.53 -3.33 -1.10
C TYR A 213 38.96 -3.67 -1.53
N LYS A 214 39.41 -4.91 -1.32
CA LYS A 214 40.73 -5.38 -1.77
C LYS A 214 40.89 -5.28 -3.28
N GLU A 215 39.91 -5.77 -4.03
CA GLU A 215 39.95 -5.71 -5.51
C GLU A 215 39.93 -4.26 -6.02
N ARG A 216 39.16 -3.37 -5.40
CA ARG A 216 39.20 -1.93 -5.74
C ARG A 216 40.59 -1.32 -5.55
N LEU A 217 41.27 -1.64 -4.45
CA LEU A 217 42.63 -1.16 -4.22
C LEU A 217 43.61 -1.75 -5.24
N CYS A 218 43.49 -3.04 -5.55
CA CYS A 218 44.29 -3.70 -6.58
C CYS A 218 44.15 -3.01 -7.94
N MET A 219 42.91 -2.78 -8.38
CA MET A 219 42.62 -2.10 -9.65
C MET A 219 43.15 -0.66 -9.69
N GLN A 220 43.03 0.09 -8.58
CA GLN A 220 43.60 1.44 -8.48
C GLN A 220 45.14 1.42 -8.56
N GLY A 221 45.78 0.42 -7.98
CA GLY A 221 47.22 0.21 -8.08
C GLY A 221 47.65 -0.06 -9.52
N LEU A 222 46.95 -0.96 -10.22
CA LEU A 222 47.22 -1.27 -11.62
C LEU A 222 47.07 -0.05 -12.54
N ILE A 223 46.02 0.75 -12.35
CA ILE A 223 45.80 1.98 -13.13
C ILE A 223 46.95 2.98 -12.92
N LYS A 224 47.37 3.20 -11.67
CA LYS A 224 48.46 4.13 -11.33
C LYS A 224 49.82 3.63 -11.82
N ASN A 225 50.12 2.36 -11.59
CA ASN A 225 51.41 1.76 -11.94
C ASN A 225 51.59 1.60 -13.45
N GLY A 226 50.51 1.36 -14.19
CA GLY A 226 50.52 1.28 -15.66
C GLY A 226 50.53 2.64 -16.36
N GLY A 227 50.47 3.76 -15.63
CA GLY A 227 50.47 5.11 -16.21
C GLY A 227 49.23 5.44 -17.05
N TYR A 228 48.14 4.68 -16.90
CA TYR A 228 46.92 4.88 -17.66
C TYR A 228 46.26 6.20 -17.27
N LYS A 229 45.87 7.01 -18.28
CA LYS A 229 45.11 8.23 -18.03
C LYS A 229 43.64 7.84 -17.86
N LEU A 230 42.88 8.65 -17.09
CA LEU A 230 41.45 8.37 -16.84
C LEU A 230 40.62 8.22 -18.12
N ARG A 231 41.01 8.87 -19.21
CA ARG A 231 40.37 8.75 -20.54
C ARG A 231 40.53 7.37 -21.19
N ASP A 232 41.49 6.58 -20.73
CA ASP A 232 41.79 5.24 -21.24
C ASP A 232 41.19 4.14 -20.33
N VAL A 233 40.49 4.54 -19.25
CA VAL A 233 39.83 3.62 -18.31
C VAL A 233 38.34 3.57 -18.67
N PHE A 234 37.93 2.46 -19.28
CA PHE A 234 36.55 2.22 -19.66
C PHE A 234 35.86 1.34 -18.61
N ASN A 235 34.64 1.71 -18.22
CA ASN A 235 33.78 0.84 -17.44
C ASN A 235 32.97 -0.03 -18.42
N ALA A 236 33.21 -1.34 -18.41
CA ALA A 236 32.41 -2.31 -19.14
C ALA A 236 31.71 -3.21 -18.11
N ASP A 237 30.38 -3.20 -18.11
CA ASP A 237 29.58 -4.23 -17.44
C ASP A 237 28.90 -5.14 -18.47
N GLU A 238 28.42 -6.30 -18.03
CA GLU A 238 27.79 -7.28 -18.92
C GLU A 238 26.57 -6.68 -19.64
N SER A 239 26.76 -6.33 -20.91
CA SER A 239 25.65 -6.07 -21.82
C SER A 239 25.18 -7.39 -22.43
N ARG A 240 24.03 -7.90 -21.98
CA ARG A 240 23.41 -9.09 -22.62
C ARG A 240 22.77 -8.67 -23.94
N LEU A 241 23.26 -9.27 -25.03
CA LEU A 241 22.67 -9.14 -26.36
C LEU A 241 21.43 -10.04 -26.45
N PHE A 242 20.27 -9.48 -26.79
CA PHE A 242 19.06 -10.25 -27.08
C PHE A 242 18.87 -10.32 -28.60
N TYR A 243 18.97 -11.52 -29.18
CA TYR A 243 18.51 -11.77 -30.55
C TYR A 243 17.00 -12.04 -30.53
N ALA A 244 16.27 -11.41 -31.46
CA ALA A 244 14.82 -11.54 -31.66
C ALA A 244 14.52 -12.45 -32.85
#